data_AF-A0A2E1IFB8-F1
#
_entry.id   AF-A0A2E1IFB8-F1
#
_cell.length_a   1.000
_cell.length_b   1.000
_cell.length_c   1.000
_cell.angle_alpha   90.00
_cell.angle_beta   90.00
_cell.angle_gamma   90.00
#
_symmetry.space_group_name_H-M   'P 1'
#
loop_
_entity.id
_entity.type
_entity.pdbx_description
1 polymer ?
#
loop_
_entity_poly.entity_id
_entity_poly.type
_entity_poly.pdbx_seq_one_letter_code
_entity_poly.pdbx_strand_id
1 'polypeptide(L)'
;MLAEASGLSVFPEEAQMVAEGQQRLLVYQRLAKGLTRDLSREAEFTSDNPSVVMISNGVLQAMGAGLAKVRIEVASKVLSVDIAVAPADKDARLSFVGDVLPILAKAGCAGGSCHAKPQGQNGFSLSVFSFDPKSDYREVVKDQRGRRVFPALPVESLLLKKPTLAVEHEGGKRLEVGSPFYEIIHDWIAEGMLYQRPGEPVLDEIEVFPRDWRFAKSAHQQLVVTARFSDGSCRDVTHLAEFASNEKEIAEVDHNGLVKVGTL
;
A
#
# COMPACT_ATOMS: atom_id res chain seq x y z
N MET A 1 23.32 -1.01 -37.24
CA MET A 1 21.99 -1.61 -37.03
C MET A 1 21.44 -1.05 -35.72
N LEU A 2 20.50 -0.13 -35.80
CA LEU A 2 19.79 0.39 -34.63
C LEU A 2 18.85 -0.72 -34.16
N ALA A 3 19.06 -1.24 -32.95
CA ALA A 3 18.12 -2.18 -32.35
C ALA A 3 16.78 -1.46 -32.19
N GLU A 4 15.72 -2.00 -32.79
CA GLU A 4 14.35 -1.51 -32.62
C GLU A 4 14.02 -1.46 -31.13
N ALA A 5 13.51 -0.32 -30.67
CA ALA A 5 12.90 -0.22 -29.35
C ALA A 5 11.71 -1.18 -29.33
N SER A 6 11.67 -2.06 -28.33
CA SER A 6 10.55 -2.99 -28.15
C SER A 6 9.27 -2.21 -27.80
N GLY A 7 8.14 -2.88 -27.96
CA GLY A 7 6.80 -2.33 -27.77
C GLY A 7 6.59 -1.64 -26.41
N LEU A 8 5.63 -0.73 -26.40
CA LEU A 8 5.09 -0.14 -25.17
C LEU A 8 4.30 -1.23 -24.42
N SER A 9 4.43 -1.29 -23.10
CA SER A 9 3.75 -2.27 -22.26
C SER A 9 3.12 -1.60 -21.04
N VAL A 10 2.13 -2.28 -20.46
CA VAL A 10 1.47 -1.88 -19.21
C VAL A 10 1.51 -3.04 -18.22
N PHE A 11 1.67 -2.73 -16.94
CA PHE A 11 1.52 -3.68 -15.85
C PHE A 11 0.54 -3.14 -14.79
N PRO A 12 -0.39 -3.98 -14.29
CA PRO A 12 -0.74 -5.29 -14.85
C PRO A 12 -1.46 -5.12 -16.21
N GLU A 13 -1.53 -6.19 -17.01
CA GLU A 13 -2.22 -6.18 -18.32
C GLU A 13 -3.75 -6.21 -18.19
N GLU A 14 -4.23 -6.72 -17.04
CA GLU A 14 -5.62 -6.69 -16.57
C GLU A 14 -5.61 -6.56 -15.04
N ALA A 15 -6.70 -6.07 -14.44
CA ALA A 15 -6.78 -6.01 -12.98
C ALA A 15 -8.15 -6.44 -12.46
N GLN A 16 -8.11 -7.19 -11.37
CA GLN A 16 -9.28 -7.52 -10.55
C GLN A 16 -9.16 -6.79 -9.22
N MET A 17 -10.23 -6.11 -8.82
CA MET A 17 -10.28 -5.31 -7.61
C MET A 17 -11.56 -5.63 -6.84
N VAL A 18 -11.58 -5.27 -5.57
CA VAL A 18 -12.82 -5.16 -4.78
C VAL A 18 -13.14 -3.67 -4.66
N ALA A 19 -14.42 -3.31 -4.52
CA ALA A 19 -14.81 -1.93 -4.24
C ALA A 19 -14.01 -1.34 -3.06
N GLU A 20 -13.66 -0.05 -3.14
CA GLU A 20 -12.74 0.66 -2.22
C GLU A 20 -11.26 0.24 -2.33
N GLY A 21 -10.96 -0.81 -3.09
CA GLY A 21 -9.59 -1.19 -3.45
C GLY A 21 -8.92 -0.18 -4.38
N GLN A 22 -7.60 -0.31 -4.50
CA GLN A 22 -6.79 0.47 -5.44
C GLN A 22 -5.87 -0.42 -6.27
N GLN A 23 -5.49 0.06 -7.45
CA GLN A 23 -4.54 -0.60 -8.33
C GLN A 23 -3.70 0.45 -9.05
N ARG A 24 -2.37 0.34 -8.98
CA ARG A 24 -1.48 1.18 -9.77
C ARG A 24 -1.23 0.56 -11.14
N LEU A 25 -1.24 1.39 -12.17
CA LEU A 25 -0.82 1.01 -13.51
C LEU A 25 0.58 1.57 -13.79
N LEU A 26 1.45 0.72 -14.32
CA LEU A 26 2.79 1.10 -14.79
C LEU A 26 2.86 0.99 -16.29
N VAL A 27 3.25 2.08 -16.94
CA VAL A 27 3.48 2.09 -18.38
C VAL A 27 4.97 2.19 -18.61
N TYR A 28 5.52 1.29 -19.42
CA TYR A 28 6.96 1.24 -19.64
C TYR A 28 7.31 0.82 -21.06
N GLN A 29 8.54 1.13 -21.44
CA GLN A 29 9.10 0.75 -22.73
C GLN A 29 10.45 0.06 -22.54
N ARG A 30 10.63 -1.07 -23.23
CA ARG A 30 11.93 -1.74 -23.36
C ARG A 30 12.71 -1.09 -24.50
N LEU A 31 13.93 -0.67 -24.19
CA LEU A 31 14.84 0.02 -25.10
C LEU A 31 15.97 -0.92 -25.52
N ALA A 32 16.78 -0.47 -26.48
CA ALA A 32 18.00 -1.15 -26.89
C ALA A 32 18.92 -1.45 -25.68
N LYS A 33 19.75 -2.49 -25.80
CA LYS A 33 20.71 -2.92 -24.76
C LYS A 33 20.06 -3.31 -23.41
N GLY A 34 18.77 -3.68 -23.44
CA GLY A 34 18.04 -4.15 -22.25
C GLY A 34 17.65 -3.06 -21.26
N LEU A 35 17.81 -1.79 -21.64
CA LEU A 35 17.37 -0.66 -20.81
C LEU A 35 15.85 -0.59 -20.79
N THR A 36 15.30 -0.02 -19.72
CA THR A 36 13.86 0.22 -19.57
C THR A 36 13.62 1.67 -19.20
N ARG A 37 12.50 2.21 -19.68
CA ARG A 37 12.03 3.54 -19.32
C ARG A 37 10.61 3.44 -18.77
N ASP A 38 10.42 3.94 -17.55
CA ASP A 38 9.09 4.21 -16.98
C ASP A 38 8.49 5.42 -17.69
N LEU A 39 7.29 5.26 -18.21
CA LEU A 39 6.50 6.27 -18.91
C LEU A 39 5.19 6.56 -18.17
N SER A 40 4.97 6.00 -16.97
CA SER A 40 3.72 6.10 -16.23
C SER A 40 3.34 7.54 -15.91
N ARG A 41 4.33 8.42 -15.71
CA ARG A 41 4.13 9.86 -15.44
C ARG A 41 3.95 10.70 -16.71
N GLU A 42 4.25 10.12 -17.87
CA GLU A 42 4.05 10.73 -19.19
C GLU A 42 2.74 10.26 -19.84
N ALA A 43 2.11 9.23 -19.27
CA ALA A 43 0.90 8.63 -19.80
C ALA A 43 -0.35 9.36 -19.29
N GLU A 44 -1.32 9.53 -20.18
CA GLU A 44 -2.67 9.96 -19.86
C GLU A 44 -3.56 8.73 -19.71
N PHE A 45 -4.31 8.67 -18.61
CA PHE A 45 -5.19 7.55 -18.27
C PHE A 45 -6.64 8.03 -18.26
N THR A 46 -7.53 7.27 -18.90
CA THR A 46 -8.96 7.56 -18.92
C THR A 46 -9.77 6.29 -18.72
N SER A 47 -10.73 6.33 -17.79
CA SER A 47 -11.71 5.26 -17.59
C SER A 47 -12.93 5.50 -18.48
N ASP A 48 -13.40 4.47 -19.18
CA ASP A 48 -14.68 4.53 -19.90
C ASP A 48 -15.90 4.51 -18.96
N ASN A 49 -15.70 4.13 -17.70
CA ASN A 49 -16.73 4.05 -16.68
C ASN A 49 -16.24 4.58 -15.32
N PRO A 50 -16.26 5.91 -15.11
CA PRO A 50 -15.84 6.54 -13.85
C PRO A 50 -16.67 6.13 -12.62
N SER A 51 -17.88 5.59 -12.81
CA SER A 51 -18.69 5.08 -11.70
C SER A 51 -18.19 3.75 -11.14
N VAL A 52 -17.36 3.04 -11.90
CA VAL A 52 -16.70 1.78 -11.50
C VAL A 52 -15.26 2.05 -11.09
N VAL A 53 -14.50 2.79 -11.90
CA VAL A 53 -13.09 3.13 -11.62
C VAL A 53 -12.82 4.60 -11.92
N MET A 54 -12.39 5.35 -10.90
CA MET A 54 -11.76 6.66 -11.07
C MET A 54 -10.24 6.54 -11.08
N ILE A 55 -9.56 7.52 -11.67
CA ILE A 55 -8.10 7.50 -11.82
C ILE A 55 -7.52 8.79 -11.24
N SER A 56 -6.51 8.64 -10.39
CA SER A 56 -5.73 9.76 -9.86
C SER A 56 -4.25 9.41 -9.90
N ASN A 57 -3.46 10.18 -10.64
CA ASN A 57 -2.00 10.02 -10.75
C ASN A 57 -1.54 8.58 -11.10
N GLY A 58 -2.22 7.92 -12.04
CA GLY A 58 -1.91 6.54 -12.46
C GLY A 58 -2.32 5.46 -11.45
N VAL A 59 -3.07 5.82 -10.41
CA VAL A 59 -3.69 4.90 -9.46
C VAL A 59 -5.20 4.85 -9.72
N LEU A 60 -5.70 3.66 -9.99
CA LEU A 60 -7.11 3.34 -10.11
C LEU A 60 -7.72 3.23 -8.71
N GLN A 61 -8.86 3.85 -8.50
CA GLN A 61 -9.69 3.73 -7.29
C GLN A 61 -11.02 3.09 -7.68
N ALA A 62 -11.34 1.96 -7.04
CA ALA A 62 -12.62 1.28 -7.27
C ALA A 62 -13.75 2.01 -6.54
N MET A 63 -14.71 2.53 -7.32
CA MET A 63 -15.86 3.31 -6.84
C MET A 63 -17.11 2.45 -6.66
N GLY A 64 -17.22 1.36 -7.41
CA GLY A 64 -18.38 0.47 -7.39
C GLY A 64 -18.13 -0.80 -8.20
N ALA A 65 -18.93 -1.83 -7.94
CA ALA A 65 -18.84 -3.09 -8.66
C ALA A 65 -19.18 -2.92 -10.15
N GLY A 66 -18.46 -3.61 -11.03
CA GLY A 66 -18.71 -3.58 -12.46
C GLY A 66 -17.45 -3.83 -13.28
N LEU A 67 -17.56 -3.53 -14.57
CA LEU A 67 -16.47 -3.59 -15.52
C LEU A 67 -16.15 -2.18 -16.03
N ALA A 68 -14.87 -1.90 -16.23
CA ALA A 68 -14.36 -0.69 -16.86
C ALA A 68 -13.16 -1.03 -17.75
N LYS A 69 -12.96 -0.27 -18.81
CA LYS A 69 -11.74 -0.30 -19.63
C LYS A 69 -10.98 1.01 -19.39
N VAL A 70 -9.72 0.88 -18.99
CA VAL A 70 -8.81 2.01 -18.84
C VAL A 70 -8.01 2.17 -20.12
N ARG A 71 -8.21 3.29 -20.80
CA ARG A 71 -7.43 3.73 -21.96
C ARG A 71 -6.18 4.46 -21.49
N ILE A 72 -5.05 4.14 -22.11
CA ILE A 72 -3.74 4.71 -21.77
C ILE A 72 -3.14 5.30 -23.05
N GLU A 73 -2.91 6.61 -23.07
CA GLU A 73 -2.26 7.30 -24.18
C GLU A 73 -0.87 7.78 -23.79
N VAL A 74 0.16 7.36 -24.52
CA VAL A 74 1.54 7.84 -24.31
C VAL A 74 2.37 7.66 -25.58
N ALA A 75 3.23 8.65 -25.88
CA ALA A 75 4.10 8.62 -27.07
C ALA A 75 3.35 8.28 -28.38
N SER A 76 2.15 8.87 -28.56
CA SER A 76 1.25 8.63 -29.70
C SER A 76 0.79 7.18 -29.88
N LYS A 77 0.94 6.35 -28.86
CA LYS A 77 0.44 4.98 -28.79
C LYS A 77 -0.69 4.90 -27.77
N VAL A 78 -1.53 3.90 -27.98
CA VAL A 78 -2.70 3.64 -27.15
C VAL A 78 -2.61 2.20 -26.64
N LEU A 79 -2.74 2.03 -25.32
CA LEU A 79 -2.98 0.73 -24.69
C LEU A 79 -4.37 0.74 -24.03
N SER A 80 -4.84 -0.44 -23.67
CA SER A 80 -6.07 -0.60 -22.90
C SER A 80 -5.89 -1.71 -21.89
N VAL A 81 -6.42 -1.51 -20.69
CA VAL A 81 -6.41 -2.47 -19.59
C VAL A 81 -7.86 -2.73 -19.19
N ASP A 82 -8.24 -4.00 -19.13
CA ASP A 82 -9.56 -4.40 -18.65
C ASP A 82 -9.54 -4.49 -17.11
N ILE A 83 -10.53 -3.86 -16.49
CA ILE A 83 -10.69 -3.79 -15.04
C ILE A 83 -12.02 -4.40 -14.64
N ALA A 84 -11.98 -5.35 -13.71
CA ALA A 84 -13.15 -5.91 -13.06
C ALA A 84 -13.16 -5.54 -11.57
N VAL A 85 -14.24 -4.93 -11.10
CA VAL A 85 -14.46 -4.60 -9.69
C VAL A 85 -15.57 -5.49 -9.14
N ALA A 86 -15.22 -6.34 -8.19
CA ALA A 86 -16.17 -7.12 -7.41
C ALA A 86 -16.86 -6.24 -6.34
N PRO A 87 -18.11 -6.54 -5.96
CA PRO A 87 -18.75 -5.88 -4.84
C PRO A 87 -17.95 -6.09 -3.54
N ALA A 88 -17.83 -5.04 -2.74
CA ALA A 88 -17.36 -5.18 -1.37
C ALA A 88 -18.40 -5.95 -0.55
N ASP A 89 -17.93 -6.81 0.35
CA ASP A 89 -18.76 -7.38 1.40
C ASP A 89 -19.06 -6.27 2.41
N LYS A 90 -20.30 -5.77 2.38
CA LYS A 90 -20.74 -4.67 3.24
C LYS A 90 -20.80 -5.04 4.72
N ASP A 91 -20.79 -6.35 5.02
CA ASP A 91 -20.79 -6.86 6.38
C ASP A 91 -19.36 -7.26 6.84
N ALA A 92 -18.35 -7.11 5.96
CA ALA A 92 -16.97 -7.41 6.29
C ALA A 92 -16.41 -6.37 7.27
N ARG A 93 -16.39 -6.76 8.53
CA ARG A 93 -15.75 -6.00 9.61
C ARG A 93 -14.26 -5.90 9.41
N LEU A 94 -13.68 -4.78 9.82
CA LEU A 94 -12.24 -4.59 9.88
C LEU A 94 -11.61 -5.55 10.90
N SER A 95 -10.42 -6.01 10.58
CA SER A 95 -9.62 -6.94 11.37
C SER A 95 -8.30 -6.29 11.78
N PHE A 96 -7.73 -6.76 12.89
CA PHE A 96 -6.41 -6.31 13.27
C PHE A 96 -5.36 -6.81 12.29
N VAL A 97 -5.42 -8.08 11.91
CA VAL A 97 -4.38 -8.71 11.08
C VAL A 97 -4.39 -8.18 9.64
N GLY A 98 -5.56 -8.10 9.01
CA GLY A 98 -5.67 -7.71 7.60
C GLY A 98 -5.63 -6.20 7.36
N ASP A 99 -6.11 -5.40 8.32
CA ASP A 99 -6.40 -3.98 8.06
C ASP A 99 -5.56 -3.03 8.93
N VAL A 100 -5.48 -3.27 10.24
CA VAL A 100 -4.79 -2.36 11.17
C VAL A 100 -3.28 -2.60 11.25
N LEU A 101 -2.85 -3.85 11.35
CA LEU A 101 -1.44 -4.20 11.52
C LEU A 101 -0.55 -3.71 10.36
N PRO A 102 -0.95 -3.83 9.08
CA PRO A 102 -0.19 -3.26 7.97
C PRO A 102 -0.04 -1.73 8.08
N ILE A 103 -1.07 -1.04 8.57
CA ILE A 103 -1.02 0.42 8.79
C ILE A 103 -0.04 0.77 9.91
N LEU A 104 -0.07 0.04 11.04
CA LEU A 104 0.87 0.25 12.14
C LEU A 104 2.32 0.01 11.70
N ALA A 105 2.54 -0.99 10.85
CA ALA A 105 3.84 -1.22 10.24
C ALA A 105 4.26 -0.05 9.33
N LYS A 106 3.40 0.35 8.39
CA LYS A 106 3.66 1.47 7.45
C LYS A 106 3.87 2.81 8.17
N ALA A 107 3.17 3.05 9.27
CA ALA A 107 3.34 4.23 10.11
C ALA A 107 4.65 4.22 10.92
N GLY A 108 5.40 3.10 10.89
CA GLY A 108 6.66 2.92 11.60
C GLY A 108 6.50 2.63 13.10
N CYS A 109 5.30 2.28 13.56
CA CYS A 109 5.05 1.96 14.98
C CYS A 109 5.81 0.69 15.38
N ALA A 110 5.79 -0.33 14.52
CA ALA A 110 6.48 -1.62 14.72
C ALA A 110 7.96 -1.61 14.28
N GLY A 111 8.56 -0.42 14.09
CA GLY A 111 9.96 -0.27 13.75
C GLY A 111 10.87 -0.34 14.98
N GLY A 112 12.11 -0.84 14.80
CA GLY A 112 13.08 -1.01 15.89
C GLY A 112 13.51 0.29 16.59
N SER A 113 13.23 1.45 16.00
CA SER A 113 13.48 2.77 16.60
C SER A 113 12.40 3.23 17.59
N CYS A 114 11.23 2.57 17.64
CA CYS A 114 10.08 3.01 18.43
C CYS A 114 9.51 1.91 19.34
N HIS A 115 8.32 1.36 19.05
CA HIS A 115 7.65 0.40 19.92
C HIS A 115 8.19 -1.03 19.77
N ALA A 116 8.98 -1.32 18.74
CA ALA A 116 9.61 -2.64 18.55
C ALA A 116 11.05 -2.73 19.04
N LYS A 117 11.50 -1.79 19.88
CA LYS A 117 12.76 -1.95 20.62
C LYS A 117 12.62 -3.02 21.71
N PRO A 118 13.72 -3.64 22.20
CA PRO A 118 13.64 -4.82 23.08
C PRO A 118 12.78 -4.69 24.35
N GLN A 119 12.59 -3.48 24.88
CA GLN A 119 11.74 -3.22 26.06
C GLN A 119 10.44 -2.45 25.72
N GLY A 120 10.14 -2.26 24.43
CA GLY A 120 9.08 -1.35 23.97
C GLY A 120 9.35 0.11 24.34
N GLN A 121 8.33 0.96 24.20
CA GLN A 121 8.39 2.38 24.56
C GLN A 121 7.22 2.75 25.47
N ASN A 122 7.51 3.35 26.63
CA ASN A 122 6.48 3.84 27.57
C ASN A 122 5.45 2.75 27.98
N GLY A 123 5.95 1.52 28.13
CA GLY A 123 5.16 0.33 28.47
C GLY A 123 4.30 -0.20 27.33
N PHE A 124 4.52 0.21 26.08
CA PHE A 124 3.89 -0.35 24.88
C PHE A 124 4.94 -1.00 23.99
N SER A 125 4.81 -2.32 23.80
CA SER A 125 5.74 -3.14 23.04
C SER A 125 5.05 -3.73 21.83
N LEU A 126 5.61 -3.52 20.64
CA LEU A 126 5.21 -4.22 19.43
C LEU A 126 6.34 -5.16 19.01
N SER A 127 5.99 -6.19 18.27
CA SER A 127 6.92 -7.13 17.66
C SER A 127 7.64 -6.45 16.48
N VAL A 128 8.92 -6.79 16.27
CA VAL A 128 9.73 -6.20 15.19
C VAL A 128 9.13 -6.58 13.83
N PHE A 129 8.82 -5.57 13.01
CA PHE A 129 8.17 -5.78 11.72
C PHE A 129 6.87 -6.58 11.80
N SER A 130 6.18 -6.52 12.95
CA SER A 130 4.89 -7.19 13.18
C SER A 130 4.95 -8.73 13.10
N PHE A 131 6.09 -9.35 13.44
CA PHE A 131 6.30 -10.80 13.34
C PHE A 131 5.39 -11.66 14.25
N ASP A 132 4.85 -11.09 15.34
CA ASP A 132 3.89 -11.76 16.24
C ASP A 132 2.58 -10.95 16.36
N PRO A 133 1.66 -11.09 15.39
CA PRO A 133 0.39 -10.38 15.38
C PRO A 133 -0.47 -10.62 16.62
N LYS A 134 -0.36 -11.79 17.27
CA LYS A 134 -1.15 -12.12 18.46
C LYS A 134 -0.67 -11.32 19.66
N SER A 135 0.65 -11.23 19.85
CA SER A 135 1.23 -10.39 20.89
C SER A 135 0.90 -8.91 20.63
N ASP A 136 1.06 -8.44 19.39
CA ASP A 136 0.77 -7.04 19.02
C ASP A 136 -0.68 -6.66 19.29
N TYR A 137 -1.63 -7.52 18.94
CA TYR A 137 -3.04 -7.32 19.24
C TYR A 137 -3.29 -7.23 20.75
N ARG A 138 -2.66 -8.11 21.54
CA ARG A 138 -2.80 -8.07 23.01
C ARG A 138 -2.25 -6.78 23.60
N GLU A 139 -1.13 -6.31 23.10
CA GLU A 139 -0.50 -5.05 23.52
C GLU A 139 -1.38 -3.84 23.20
N VAL A 140 -2.01 -3.84 22.03
CA VAL A 140 -2.95 -2.78 21.62
C VAL A 140 -4.26 -2.83 22.41
N VAL A 141 -4.90 -4.00 22.53
CA VAL A 141 -6.29 -4.10 23.00
C VAL A 141 -6.41 -4.42 24.49
N LYS A 142 -5.53 -5.25 25.04
CA LYS A 142 -5.70 -5.84 26.39
C LYS A 142 -4.71 -5.32 27.41
N ASP A 143 -3.48 -5.03 27.00
CA ASP A 143 -2.42 -4.65 27.92
C ASP A 143 -2.76 -3.37 28.70
N GLN A 144 -2.25 -3.29 29.93
CA GLN A 144 -2.52 -2.20 30.87
C GLN A 144 -4.01 -1.87 31.00
N ARG A 145 -4.85 -2.91 31.11
CA ARG A 145 -6.31 -2.82 31.27
C ARG A 145 -7.00 -2.11 30.09
N GLY A 146 -6.47 -2.27 28.88
CA GLY A 146 -7.06 -1.75 27.65
C GLY A 146 -6.90 -0.24 27.46
N ARG A 147 -5.96 0.41 28.16
CA ARG A 147 -5.82 1.88 28.17
C ARG A 147 -5.56 2.56 26.80
N ARG A 148 -5.27 1.79 25.75
CA ARG A 148 -4.84 2.31 24.44
C ARG A 148 -5.99 2.48 23.45
N VAL A 149 -7.09 1.77 23.67
CA VAL A 149 -8.27 1.78 22.83
C VAL A 149 -9.49 2.12 23.68
N PHE A 150 -10.35 3.01 23.19
CA PHE A 150 -11.58 3.40 23.87
C PHE A 150 -12.77 3.27 22.90
N PRO A 151 -13.39 2.08 22.80
CA PRO A 151 -14.43 1.79 21.80
C PRO A 151 -15.66 2.71 21.89
N ALA A 152 -16.01 3.17 23.08
CA ALA A 152 -17.16 4.06 23.27
C ALA A 152 -16.95 5.47 22.71
N LEU A 153 -15.68 5.88 22.50
CA LEU A 153 -15.32 7.13 21.84
C LEU A 153 -13.95 6.96 21.16
N PRO A 154 -13.90 6.34 19.97
CA PRO A 154 -12.65 5.91 19.34
C PRO A 154 -11.60 7.00 19.21
N VAL A 155 -12.02 8.25 18.92
CA VAL A 155 -11.15 9.43 18.78
C VAL A 155 -10.29 9.71 20.03
N GLU A 156 -10.74 9.25 21.21
CA GLU A 156 -10.05 9.40 22.49
C GLU A 156 -9.02 8.28 22.76
N SER A 157 -8.93 7.29 21.87
CA SER A 157 -7.95 6.20 21.97
C SER A 157 -6.53 6.73 21.82
N LEU A 158 -5.62 6.31 22.71
CA LEU A 158 -4.19 6.66 22.59
C LEU A 158 -3.60 6.15 21.26
N LEU A 159 -4.12 5.04 20.72
CA LEU A 159 -3.74 4.49 19.42
C LEU A 159 -3.99 5.47 18.26
N LEU A 160 -4.93 6.42 18.40
CA LEU A 160 -5.15 7.50 17.44
C LEU A 160 -4.48 8.81 17.89
N LYS A 161 -4.61 9.18 19.18
CA LYS A 161 -4.14 10.47 19.68
C LYS A 161 -2.62 10.66 19.62
N LYS A 162 -1.85 9.60 19.90
CA LYS A 162 -0.38 9.66 19.86
C LYS A 162 0.16 9.87 18.43
N PRO A 163 -0.19 9.04 17.44
CA PRO A 163 0.34 9.21 16.09
C PRO A 163 -0.19 10.48 15.38
N THR A 164 -1.30 11.07 15.83
CA THR A 164 -1.82 12.34 15.28
C THR A 164 -1.30 13.58 15.99
N LEU A 165 -0.50 13.42 17.06
CA LEU A 165 -0.07 14.49 17.97
C LEU A 165 -1.22 15.25 18.68
N ALA A 166 -2.40 14.66 18.79
CA ALA A 166 -3.45 15.19 19.69
C ALA A 166 -3.03 15.12 21.16
N VAL A 167 -2.07 14.25 21.49
CA VAL A 167 -1.29 14.26 22.73
C VAL A 167 0.19 14.05 22.41
N GLU A 168 1.08 14.43 23.34
CA GLU A 168 2.52 14.33 23.15
C GLU A 168 2.97 12.91 22.78
N HIS A 169 3.78 12.78 21.72
CA HIS A 169 4.34 11.51 21.27
C HIS A 169 5.78 11.70 20.81
N GLU A 170 6.71 11.08 21.51
CA GLU A 170 8.16 11.15 21.20
C GLU A 170 8.49 10.63 19.79
N GLY A 171 7.70 9.69 19.27
CA GLY A 171 7.84 9.18 17.91
C GLY A 171 7.41 10.17 16.82
N GLY A 172 6.89 11.35 17.19
CA GLY A 172 6.40 12.38 16.27
C GLY A 172 5.05 12.06 15.64
N LYS A 173 4.63 12.88 14.68
CA LYS A 173 3.41 12.66 13.90
C LYS A 173 3.62 11.51 12.92
N ARG A 174 2.71 10.55 12.92
CA ARG A 174 2.69 9.35 12.06
C ARG A 174 1.43 9.21 11.24
N LEU A 175 0.32 9.83 11.66
CA LEU A 175 -0.96 9.82 10.97
C LEU A 175 -1.54 11.23 10.87
N GLU A 176 -2.30 11.46 9.82
CA GLU A 176 -3.14 12.64 9.66
C GLU A 176 -4.58 12.31 10.09
N VAL A 177 -5.21 13.20 10.86
CA VAL A 177 -6.64 13.06 11.20
C VAL A 177 -7.46 13.10 9.92
N GLY A 178 -8.40 12.16 9.75
CA GLY A 178 -9.20 12.05 8.53
C GLY A 178 -8.51 11.37 7.35
N SER A 179 -7.26 10.93 7.50
CA SER A 179 -6.60 10.13 6.46
C SER A 179 -7.19 8.71 6.38
N PRO A 180 -7.10 8.03 5.23
CA PRO A 180 -7.60 6.65 5.10
C PRO A 180 -7.05 5.70 6.18
N PHE A 181 -5.77 5.84 6.54
CA PHE A 181 -5.16 5.05 7.62
C PHE A 181 -5.71 5.38 9.01
N TYR A 182 -6.05 6.64 9.26
CA TYR A 182 -6.71 7.04 10.50
C TYR A 182 -8.11 6.44 10.59
N GLU A 183 -8.90 6.55 9.52
CA GLU A 183 -10.29 6.05 9.49
C GLU A 183 -10.33 4.53 9.68
N ILE A 184 -9.45 3.75 9.04
CA ILE A 184 -9.40 2.29 9.24
C ILE A 184 -9.14 1.93 10.72
N ILE A 185 -8.22 2.62 11.39
CA ILE A 185 -7.95 2.36 12.81
C ILE A 185 -9.13 2.80 13.68
N HIS A 186 -9.72 3.96 13.36
CA HIS A 186 -10.91 4.49 14.04
C HIS A 186 -12.09 3.52 13.96
N ASP A 187 -12.42 3.08 12.76
CA ASP A 187 -13.57 2.22 12.49
C ASP A 187 -13.35 0.82 13.07
N TRP A 188 -12.13 0.28 12.98
CA TRP A 188 -11.79 -0.98 13.65
C TRP A 188 -12.00 -0.89 15.18
N ILE A 189 -11.66 0.24 15.80
CA ILE A 189 -11.93 0.46 17.23
C ILE A 189 -13.44 0.52 17.49
N ALA A 190 -14.17 1.29 16.69
CA ALA A 190 -15.63 1.45 16.78
C ALA A 190 -16.37 0.11 16.61
N GLU A 191 -15.89 -0.74 15.72
CA GLU A 191 -16.45 -2.05 15.42
C GLU A 191 -16.13 -3.09 16.49
N GLY A 192 -15.35 -2.77 17.52
CA GLY A 192 -15.07 -3.70 18.61
C GLY A 192 -13.77 -4.50 18.45
N MET A 193 -12.84 -4.01 17.63
CA MET A 193 -11.44 -4.44 17.57
C MET A 193 -11.28 -5.93 17.28
N LEU A 194 -11.90 -6.43 16.21
CA LEU A 194 -11.79 -7.83 15.84
C LEU A 194 -10.33 -8.19 15.55
N TYR A 195 -9.84 -9.31 16.09
CA TYR A 195 -8.47 -9.77 15.81
C TYR A 195 -8.33 -10.21 14.35
N GLN A 196 -9.18 -11.15 13.93
CA GLN A 196 -9.18 -11.74 12.59
C GLN A 196 -10.60 -12.18 12.25
N ARG A 197 -11.00 -12.06 10.98
CA ARG A 197 -12.31 -12.56 10.50
C ARG A 197 -12.30 -14.09 10.39
N PRO A 198 -13.43 -14.77 10.62
CA PRO A 198 -13.57 -16.18 10.25
C PRO A 198 -13.32 -16.36 8.74
N GLY A 199 -12.42 -17.28 8.38
CA GLY A 199 -12.10 -17.55 6.97
C GLY A 199 -11.35 -16.42 6.26
N GLU A 200 -10.76 -15.47 7.00
CA GLU A 200 -9.97 -14.39 6.40
C GLU A 200 -8.84 -14.96 5.54
N PRO A 201 -8.70 -14.53 4.27
CA PRO A 201 -7.60 -14.95 3.42
C PRO A 201 -6.25 -14.62 4.06
N VAL A 202 -5.34 -15.59 4.04
CA VAL A 202 -3.99 -15.42 4.60
C VAL A 202 -3.07 -14.92 3.50
N LEU A 203 -2.12 -14.06 3.85
CA LEU A 203 -1.08 -13.61 2.93
C LEU A 203 -0.13 -14.77 2.60
N ASP A 204 -0.06 -15.15 1.34
CA ASP A 204 0.81 -16.23 0.85
C ASP A 204 2.13 -15.68 0.29
N GLU A 205 2.06 -14.59 -0.48
CA GLU A 205 3.23 -14.03 -1.18
C GLU A 205 3.14 -12.50 -1.30
N ILE A 206 4.30 -11.83 -1.24
CA ILE A 206 4.46 -10.44 -1.65
C ILE A 206 5.37 -10.42 -2.87
N GLU A 207 4.91 -9.79 -3.95
CA GLU A 207 5.69 -9.57 -5.15
C GLU A 207 5.92 -8.09 -5.39
N VAL A 208 7.10 -7.75 -5.90
CA VAL A 208 7.44 -6.39 -6.35
C VAL A 208 7.64 -6.41 -7.85
N PHE A 209 6.99 -5.48 -8.55
CA PHE A 209 7.21 -5.21 -9.95
C PHE A 209 7.74 -3.79 -10.16
N PRO A 210 8.75 -3.58 -11.02
CA PRO A 210 9.57 -4.62 -11.65
C PRO A 210 10.50 -5.33 -10.65
N ARG A 211 10.77 -6.63 -10.87
CA ARG A 211 11.68 -7.43 -10.02
C ARG A 211 13.16 -7.09 -10.22
N ASP A 212 13.64 -7.08 -11.47
CA ASP A 212 15.03 -6.75 -11.83
C ASP A 212 15.09 -6.22 -13.26
N TRP A 213 15.33 -4.90 -13.41
CA TRP A 213 15.46 -4.22 -14.69
C TRP A 213 16.71 -3.34 -14.73
N ARG A 214 17.17 -3.05 -15.95
CA ARG A 214 18.25 -2.10 -16.20
C ARG A 214 17.69 -0.75 -16.60
N PHE A 215 18.26 0.32 -16.04
CA PHE A 215 17.80 1.68 -16.25
C PHE A 215 18.91 2.57 -16.79
N ALA A 216 18.52 3.63 -17.48
CA ALA A 216 19.45 4.71 -17.80
C ALA A 216 19.77 5.50 -16.51
N LYS A 217 20.91 6.20 -16.52
CA LYS A 217 21.26 7.16 -15.46
C LYS A 217 20.16 8.21 -15.31
N SER A 218 19.92 8.65 -14.08
CA SER A 218 18.88 9.65 -13.75
C SER A 218 17.45 9.24 -14.10
N ALA A 219 17.21 7.96 -14.46
CA ALA A 219 15.87 7.47 -14.72
C ALA A 219 15.05 7.40 -13.43
N HIS A 220 13.74 7.45 -13.59
CA HIS A 220 12.78 7.18 -12.52
C HIS A 220 12.10 5.85 -12.81
N GLN A 221 11.77 5.10 -11.75
CA GLN A 221 10.96 3.89 -11.85
C GLN A 221 10.02 3.79 -10.66
N GLN A 222 8.73 3.68 -10.93
CA GLN A 222 7.74 3.36 -9.91
C GLN A 222 7.71 1.86 -9.63
N LEU A 223 7.71 1.48 -8.37
CA LEU A 223 7.45 0.10 -7.94
C LEU A 223 5.94 -0.11 -7.69
N VAL A 224 5.48 -1.33 -7.94
CA VAL A 224 4.18 -1.85 -7.52
C VAL A 224 4.42 -3.05 -6.63
N VAL A 225 3.81 -3.06 -5.45
CA VAL A 225 3.86 -4.19 -4.52
C VAL A 225 2.51 -4.86 -4.52
N THR A 226 2.47 -6.15 -4.85
CA THR A 226 1.25 -6.96 -4.91
C THR A 226 1.28 -8.01 -3.81
N ALA A 227 0.23 -8.06 -3.01
CA ALA A 227 -0.03 -9.14 -2.06
C ALA A 227 -0.91 -10.20 -2.71
N ARG A 228 -0.50 -11.47 -2.61
CA ARG A 228 -1.29 -12.64 -3.00
C ARG A 228 -1.80 -13.35 -1.77
N PHE A 229 -3.07 -13.70 -1.78
CA PHE A 229 -3.73 -14.35 -0.65
C PHE A 229 -4.12 -15.79 -0.96
N SER A 230 -4.37 -16.57 0.09
CA SER A 230 -4.71 -18.00 0.03
C SER A 230 -5.99 -18.34 -0.71
N ASP A 231 -6.84 -17.35 -0.97
CA ASP A 231 -8.06 -17.47 -1.79
C ASP A 231 -7.81 -17.18 -3.28
N GLY A 232 -6.56 -16.92 -3.67
CA GLY A 232 -6.15 -16.54 -5.02
C GLY A 232 -6.32 -15.05 -5.32
N SER A 233 -6.87 -14.25 -4.40
CA SER A 233 -7.00 -12.81 -4.60
C SER A 233 -5.65 -12.12 -4.58
N CYS A 234 -5.54 -11.04 -5.37
CA CYS A 234 -4.36 -10.19 -5.43
C CYS A 234 -4.75 -8.75 -5.06
N ARG A 235 -3.90 -8.04 -4.31
CA ARG A 235 -4.14 -6.64 -3.94
C ARG A 235 -2.88 -5.81 -4.13
N ASP A 236 -3.03 -4.62 -4.71
CA ASP A 236 -1.96 -3.62 -4.68
C ASP A 236 -1.82 -3.06 -3.27
N VAL A 237 -0.68 -3.36 -2.66
CA VAL A 237 -0.29 -2.94 -1.30
C VAL A 237 0.90 -1.98 -1.33
N THR A 238 1.18 -1.34 -2.46
CA THR A 238 2.29 -0.37 -2.62
C THR A 238 2.24 0.73 -1.57
N HIS A 239 1.04 1.22 -1.27
CA HIS A 239 0.79 2.25 -0.26
C HIS A 239 1.03 1.79 1.18
N LEU A 240 1.02 0.47 1.44
CA LEU A 240 1.29 -0.15 2.74
C LEU A 240 2.75 -0.62 2.87
N ALA A 241 3.50 -0.69 1.77
CA ALA A 241 4.88 -1.16 1.78
C ALA A 241 5.86 -0.10 2.33
N GLU A 242 6.88 -0.56 3.05
CA GLU A 242 8.06 0.23 3.38
C GLU A 242 9.17 -0.07 2.37
N PHE A 243 9.85 0.97 1.87
CA PHE A 243 10.90 0.84 0.89
C PHE A 243 12.23 1.34 1.46
N ALA A 244 13.30 0.61 1.20
CA ALA A 244 14.65 0.98 1.59
C ALA A 244 15.63 0.62 0.47
N SER A 245 16.65 1.47 0.30
CA SER A 245 17.80 1.20 -0.56
C SER A 245 19.03 0.91 0.31
N ASN A 246 19.72 -0.17 -0.02
CA ASN A 246 21.01 -0.54 0.57
C ASN A 246 22.15 0.37 0.06
N GLU A 247 22.06 0.82 -1.19
CA GLU A 247 23.08 1.65 -1.86
C GLU A 247 22.45 2.92 -2.43
N LYS A 248 22.23 3.91 -1.56
CA LYS A 248 21.57 5.18 -1.92
C LYS A 248 22.30 5.99 -2.98
N GLU A 249 23.62 5.80 -3.12
CA GLU A 249 24.42 6.43 -4.17
C GLU A 249 24.10 5.88 -5.57
N ILE A 250 23.62 4.64 -5.66
CA ILE A 250 23.22 3.99 -6.91
C ILE A 250 21.73 4.24 -7.20
N ALA A 251 20.87 4.11 -6.20
CA ALA A 251 19.45 4.37 -6.35
C ALA A 251 18.82 4.78 -5.02
N GLU A 252 18.04 5.85 -5.05
CA GLU A 252 17.20 6.27 -3.93
C GLU A 252 15.77 5.80 -4.19
N VAL A 253 15.01 5.52 -3.13
CA VAL A 253 13.59 5.16 -3.21
C VAL A 253 12.81 5.98 -2.18
N ASP A 254 11.72 6.58 -2.61
CA ASP A 254 10.84 7.36 -1.73
C ASP A 254 9.80 6.48 -1.01
N HIS A 255 9.01 7.11 -0.13
CA HIS A 255 8.00 6.41 0.66
C HIS A 255 6.82 5.86 -0.15
N ASN A 256 6.70 6.22 -1.43
CA ASN A 256 5.68 5.76 -2.37
C ASN A 256 6.24 4.69 -3.34
N GLY A 257 7.49 4.27 -3.17
CA GLY A 257 8.14 3.30 -4.05
C GLY A 257 8.60 3.90 -5.38
N LEU A 258 8.77 5.22 -5.48
CA LEU A 258 9.42 5.84 -6.63
C LEU A 258 10.93 5.79 -6.46
N VAL A 259 11.58 5.02 -7.33
CA VAL A 259 13.03 4.88 -7.42
C VAL A 259 13.60 5.96 -8.32
N LYS A 260 14.65 6.64 -7.87
CA LYS A 260 15.49 7.54 -8.65
C LYS A 260 16.87 6.93 -8.81
N VAL A 261 17.23 6.61 -10.04
CA VAL A 261 18.54 6.06 -10.38
C VAL A 261 19.59 7.17 -10.31
N GLY A 262 20.74 6.84 -9.72
CA GLY A 262 21.87 7.72 -9.56
C GLY A 262 22.45 8.22 -10.90
N THR A 263 23.35 9.19 -10.78
CA THR A 263 23.99 9.86 -11.91
C THR A 263 25.36 9.26 -12.27
N LEU A 264 25.91 8.42 -11.38
CA LEU A 264 27.27 7.88 -11.45
C LEU A 264 27.42 6.77 -12.50
#